data_AF-A0A1F0TF71-F1
#
_entry.id   AF-A0A1F0TF71-F1
#
_cell.length_a   1.000
_cell.length_b   1.000
_cell.length_c   1.000
_cell.angle_alpha   90.00
_cell.angle_beta   90.00
_cell.angle_gamma   90.00
#
_symmetry.space_group_name_H-M   'P 1'
#
loop_
_entity.id
_entity.type
_entity.pdbx_description
1 polymer ?
#
loop_
_entity_poly.entity_id
_entity_poly.type
_entity_poly.pdbx_seq_one_letter_code
_entity_poly.pdbx_strand_id
1 'polypeptide(L)'
;MYSYFVSNYDRNFLLKINENEFQDFKEYNISFKKYTNIFDCYRNYKKSEELIKEYIENIDDNDTQKLNDIYRDCKYLFMQNIMFGRIFIDNIKSYCNQENRFDLKKEVLNFEKLDEIKMLKLLRDYGQHFSLPFSNLRTSYSPSQEKTTGIEPLISVSKLRKNVTSNTQNKMYLKSLNEGEISIVDYFKNWSKSIDELLLKVKTDFLLLTDLNIKQFVLSKILCFIDMEDYIPVGLAKAEEVKNHIGIYQQIEFISFDELVLLHLFGINN
;
A
#
# COMPACT_ATOMS: atom_id res chain seq x y z
N MET A 1 41.14 2.57 8.16
CA MET A 1 40.75 2.13 6.80
C MET A 1 39.32 1.64 6.90
N TYR A 2 38.42 2.08 6.01
CA TYR A 2 37.01 1.71 6.11
C TYR A 2 36.74 0.36 5.45
N SER A 3 35.79 -0.38 6.02
CA SER A 3 35.20 -1.59 5.44
C SER A 3 33.69 -1.38 5.31
N TYR A 4 33.10 -2.01 4.29
CA TYR A 4 31.70 -1.85 3.95
C TYR A 4 31.00 -3.19 4.00
N PHE A 5 29.77 -3.23 4.51
CA PHE A 5 29.06 -4.47 4.76
C PHE A 5 27.57 -4.36 4.48
N VAL A 6 26.94 -5.47 4.08
CA VAL A 6 25.51 -5.70 4.29
C VAL A 6 25.31 -6.10 5.75
N SER A 7 24.28 -5.57 6.41
CA SER A 7 24.05 -5.79 7.84
C SER A 7 22.59 -6.11 8.16
N ASN A 8 22.37 -6.83 9.27
CA ASN A 8 21.04 -7.14 9.78
C ASN A 8 20.56 -6.13 10.85
N TYR A 9 19.40 -6.41 11.47
CA TYR A 9 18.78 -5.57 12.50
C TYR A 9 19.62 -5.44 13.78
N ASP A 10 20.39 -6.46 14.14
CA ASP A 10 21.35 -6.43 15.24
C ASP A 10 22.65 -5.71 14.91
N ARG A 11 22.76 -5.18 13.68
CA ARG A 11 23.98 -4.57 13.12
C ARG A 11 25.15 -5.55 13.01
N ASN A 12 24.85 -6.84 12.90
CA ASN A 12 25.83 -7.85 12.54
C ASN A 12 26.22 -7.66 11.07
N PHE A 13 27.51 -7.76 10.77
CA PHE A 13 28.02 -7.70 9.40
C PHE A 13 27.84 -9.05 8.73
N LEU A 14 26.91 -9.12 7.77
CA LEU A 14 26.54 -10.34 7.06
C LEU A 14 27.53 -10.64 5.93
N LEU A 15 27.82 -9.62 5.13
CA LEU A 15 28.61 -9.77 3.91
C LEU A 15 29.46 -8.53 3.66
N LYS A 16 30.75 -8.71 3.44
CA LYS A 16 31.63 -7.62 3.03
C LYS A 16 31.35 -7.21 1.58
N ILE A 17 31.21 -5.91 1.35
CA ILE A 17 31.03 -5.29 0.04
C ILE A 17 32.14 -4.28 -0.21
N ASN A 18 32.26 -3.82 -1.44
CA ASN A 18 33.22 -2.79 -1.80
C ASN A 18 32.63 -1.37 -1.63
N GLU A 19 33.51 -0.37 -1.68
CA GLU A 19 33.12 1.03 -1.50
C GLU A 19 32.18 1.54 -2.59
N ASN A 20 32.41 1.14 -3.85
CA ASN A 20 31.58 1.56 -4.97
C ASN A 20 30.16 1.00 -4.83
N GLU A 21 30.01 -0.30 -4.50
CA GLU A 21 28.72 -0.92 -4.21
C GLU A 21 27.96 -0.16 -3.11
N PHE A 22 28.65 0.29 -2.07
CA PHE A 22 28.06 1.09 -1.00
C PHE A 22 27.61 2.47 -1.49
N GLN A 23 28.45 3.20 -2.23
CA GLN A 23 28.09 4.54 -2.72
C GLN A 23 26.99 4.50 -3.77
N ASP A 24 27.07 3.59 -4.74
CA ASP A 24 26.08 3.42 -5.79
C ASP A 24 24.70 3.09 -5.18
N PHE A 25 24.65 2.15 -4.23
CA PHE A 25 23.39 1.84 -3.55
C PHE A 25 22.93 3.00 -2.68
N LYS A 26 23.81 3.73 -2.01
CA LYS A 26 23.46 4.90 -1.20
C LYS A 26 22.78 5.99 -2.03
N GLU A 27 23.27 6.25 -3.24
CA GLU A 27 22.65 7.19 -4.18
C GLU A 27 21.29 6.67 -4.66
N TYR A 28 21.23 5.40 -5.08
CA TYR A 28 19.99 4.73 -5.47
C TYR A 28 18.93 4.75 -4.34
N ASN A 29 19.36 4.62 -3.09
CA ASN A 29 18.49 4.54 -1.92
C ASN A 29 17.63 5.80 -1.73
N ILE A 30 18.03 6.94 -2.31
CA ILE A 30 17.24 8.18 -2.27
C ILE A 30 15.91 7.99 -3.01
N SER A 31 15.94 7.46 -4.23
CA SER A 31 14.73 7.17 -5.02
C SER A 31 14.01 5.92 -4.49
N PHE A 32 14.76 4.91 -4.03
CA PHE A 32 14.18 3.72 -3.41
C PHE A 32 13.30 4.06 -2.21
N LYS A 33 13.75 4.92 -1.28
CA LYS A 33 12.94 5.36 -0.13
C LYS A 33 11.61 6.00 -0.52
N LYS A 34 11.57 6.73 -1.64
CA LYS A 34 10.33 7.32 -2.15
C LYS A 34 9.37 6.25 -2.66
N TYR A 35 9.89 5.21 -3.32
CA TYR A 35 9.10 4.03 -3.71
C TYR A 35 8.65 3.21 -2.49
N THR A 36 9.51 2.99 -1.50
CA THR A 36 9.17 2.33 -0.23
C THR A 36 7.95 2.97 0.41
N ASN A 37 7.90 4.30 0.49
CA ASN A 37 6.73 4.99 1.03
C ASN A 37 5.42 4.73 0.25
N ILE A 38 5.49 4.55 -1.08
CA ILE A 38 4.32 4.14 -1.88
C ILE A 38 3.91 2.70 -1.52
N PHE A 39 4.89 1.80 -1.42
CA PHE A 39 4.66 0.41 -1.07
C PHE A 39 4.07 0.26 0.33
N ASP A 40 4.52 1.05 1.31
CA ASP A 40 3.97 1.08 2.66
C ASP A 40 2.50 1.53 2.65
N CYS A 41 2.17 2.56 1.87
CA CYS A 41 0.79 3.00 1.70
C CYS A 41 -0.08 1.90 1.07
N TYR A 42 0.45 1.18 0.09
CA TYR A 42 -0.23 0.02 -0.51
C TYR A 42 -0.43 -1.11 0.51
N ARG A 43 0.59 -1.44 1.32
CA ARG A 43 0.50 -2.47 2.36
C ARG A 43 -0.56 -2.11 3.41
N ASN A 44 -0.66 -0.84 3.82
CA ASN A 44 -1.72 -0.37 4.70
C ASN A 44 -3.10 -0.54 4.08
N TYR A 45 -3.23 -0.24 2.78
CA TYR A 45 -4.45 -0.49 2.03
C TYR A 45 -4.81 -1.99 2.00
N LYS A 46 -3.88 -2.89 1.67
CA LYS A 46 -4.13 -4.34 1.63
C LYS A 46 -4.51 -4.92 2.98
N LYS A 47 -3.87 -4.48 4.07
CA LYS A 47 -4.28 -4.86 5.43
C LYS A 47 -5.73 -4.48 5.71
N SER A 48 -6.15 -3.26 5.32
CA SER A 48 -7.55 -2.86 5.50
C SER A 48 -8.53 -3.61 4.59
N GLU A 49 -8.07 -4.07 3.41
CA GLU A 49 -8.85 -4.92 2.52
C GLU A 49 -9.06 -6.32 3.12
N GLU A 50 -8.01 -6.90 3.70
CA GLU A 50 -8.05 -8.17 4.43
C GLU A 50 -9.02 -8.09 5.62
N LEU A 51 -8.93 -7.04 6.44
CA LEU A 51 -9.86 -6.85 7.57
C LEU A 51 -11.33 -6.78 7.13
N ILE A 52 -11.63 -6.15 5.99
CA ILE A 52 -13.00 -6.15 5.44
C ILE A 52 -13.42 -7.56 5.04
N LYS A 53 -12.56 -8.31 4.35
CA LYS A 53 -12.86 -9.68 3.92
C LYS A 53 -13.08 -10.61 5.11
N GLU A 54 -12.17 -10.59 6.08
CA GLU A 54 -12.26 -11.37 7.31
C GLU A 54 -13.54 -11.06 8.10
N TYR A 55 -13.91 -9.77 8.18
CA TYR A 55 -15.14 -9.36 8.84
C TYR A 55 -16.40 -9.90 8.14
N ILE A 56 -16.43 -9.87 6.81
CA ILE A 56 -17.55 -10.40 6.01
C ILE A 56 -17.65 -11.92 6.13
N GLU A 57 -16.51 -12.62 6.12
CA GLU A 57 -16.44 -14.09 6.18
C GLU A 57 -16.83 -14.67 7.54
N ASN A 58 -16.57 -13.94 8.63
CA ASN A 58 -16.79 -14.40 10.01
C ASN A 58 -17.95 -13.68 10.71
N ILE A 59 -18.91 -13.16 9.95
CA ILE A 59 -19.97 -12.31 10.51
C ILE A 59 -20.91 -13.01 11.50
N ASP A 60 -21.08 -14.33 11.35
CA ASP A 60 -21.92 -15.14 12.24
C ASP A 60 -21.21 -15.60 13.52
N ASP A 61 -19.88 -15.64 13.50
CA ASP A 61 -19.06 -16.00 14.67
C ASP A 61 -18.89 -14.80 15.61
N ASN A 62 -19.05 -13.60 15.07
CA ASN A 62 -19.20 -12.40 15.87
C ASN A 62 -20.59 -12.44 16.51
N ASP A 63 -20.65 -12.46 17.85
CA ASP A 63 -21.86 -12.41 18.69
C ASP A 63 -22.73 -11.13 18.47
N THR A 64 -22.60 -10.47 17.32
CA THR A 64 -23.24 -9.22 16.89
C THR A 64 -24.64 -9.49 16.32
N GLN A 65 -25.54 -10.04 17.14
CA GLN A 65 -26.96 -10.17 16.78
C GLN A 65 -27.69 -8.81 16.57
N LYS A 66 -27.00 -7.67 16.69
CA LYS A 66 -27.55 -6.34 16.49
C LYS A 66 -27.08 -5.76 15.15
N LEU A 67 -28.02 -5.64 14.22
CA LEU A 67 -27.85 -4.96 12.93
C LEU A 67 -27.13 -3.60 13.03
N ASN A 68 -27.36 -2.86 14.11
CA ASN A 68 -26.71 -1.56 14.36
C ASN A 68 -25.19 -1.66 14.58
N ASP A 69 -24.72 -2.75 15.18
CA ASP A 69 -23.29 -2.97 15.41
C ASP A 69 -22.62 -3.34 14.08
N ILE A 70 -23.27 -4.20 13.28
CA ILE A 70 -22.84 -4.49 11.90
C ILE A 70 -22.69 -3.21 11.07
N TYR A 71 -23.64 -2.28 11.16
CA TYR A 71 -23.53 -1.00 10.46
C TYR A 71 -22.34 -0.16 10.94
N ARG A 72 -22.07 -0.12 12.24
CA ARG A 72 -20.97 0.66 12.82
C ARG A 72 -19.62 0.10 12.37
N ASP A 73 -19.47 -1.20 12.43
CA ASP A 73 -18.24 -1.90 12.06
C ASP A 73 -17.97 -1.77 10.56
N CYS A 74 -18.99 -1.98 9.72
CA CYS A 74 -18.89 -1.71 8.29
C CYS A 74 -18.44 -0.26 8.03
N LYS A 75 -19.04 0.73 8.71
CA LYS A 75 -18.66 2.13 8.48
C LYS A 75 -17.20 2.37 8.82
N TYR A 76 -16.72 1.81 9.93
CA TYR A 76 -15.33 1.91 10.35
C TYR A 76 -14.38 1.26 9.33
N LEU A 77 -14.62 0.00 9.00
CA LEU A 77 -13.75 -0.79 8.11
C LEU A 77 -13.68 -0.20 6.70
N PHE A 78 -14.84 0.10 6.08
CA PHE A 78 -14.86 0.72 4.76
C PHE A 78 -14.25 2.11 4.77
N MET A 79 -14.45 2.91 5.83
CA MET A 79 -13.84 4.23 5.92
C MET A 79 -12.31 4.16 5.96
N GLN A 80 -11.75 3.21 6.71
CA GLN A 80 -10.30 2.98 6.71
C GLN A 80 -9.77 2.60 5.33
N ASN A 81 -10.40 1.64 4.67
CA ASN A 81 -9.99 1.21 3.33
C ASN A 81 -10.07 2.36 2.31
N ILE A 82 -11.13 3.17 2.38
CA ILE A 82 -11.29 4.36 1.55
C ILE A 82 -10.16 5.36 1.79
N MET A 83 -9.83 5.63 3.05
CA MET A 83 -8.74 6.54 3.41
C MET A 83 -7.39 6.02 2.91
N PHE A 84 -7.03 4.77 3.21
CA PHE A 84 -5.77 4.20 2.79
C PHE A 84 -5.64 4.12 1.27
N GLY A 85 -6.72 3.78 0.55
CA GLY A 85 -6.73 3.78 -0.91
C GLY A 85 -6.46 5.16 -1.50
N ARG A 86 -7.04 6.22 -0.92
CA ARG A 86 -6.74 7.60 -1.34
C ARG A 86 -5.34 8.07 -0.96
N ILE A 87 -4.86 7.72 0.23
CA ILE A 87 -3.49 8.03 0.67
C ILE A 87 -2.47 7.39 -0.29
N PHE A 88 -2.69 6.15 -0.71
CA PHE A 88 -1.86 5.47 -1.71
C PHE A 88 -1.80 6.25 -3.03
N ILE A 89 -2.96 6.59 -3.60
CA ILE A 89 -3.04 7.35 -4.87
C ILE A 89 -2.36 8.73 -4.74
N ASP A 90 -2.61 9.44 -3.64
CA ASP A 90 -2.05 10.77 -3.41
C ASP A 90 -0.52 10.71 -3.19
N ASN A 91 0.01 9.62 -2.61
CA ASN A 91 1.44 9.37 -2.51
C ASN A 91 2.10 9.08 -3.86
N ILE A 92 1.44 8.31 -4.75
CA ILE A 92 1.95 8.11 -6.11
C ILE A 92 2.05 9.45 -6.85
N LYS A 93 1.05 10.32 -6.72
CA LYS A 93 1.11 11.67 -7.32
C LYS A 93 2.27 12.49 -6.80
N SER A 94 2.52 12.43 -5.48
CA SER A 94 3.67 13.09 -4.86
C SER A 94 4.98 12.55 -5.42
N TYR A 95 5.13 11.22 -5.50
CA TYR A 95 6.26 10.54 -6.12
C TYR A 95 6.49 11.00 -7.57
N CYS A 96 5.44 11.03 -8.41
CA CYS A 96 5.57 11.46 -9.79
C CYS A 96 6.11 12.90 -9.92
N ASN A 97 5.78 13.79 -8.97
CA ASN A 97 6.32 15.14 -8.96
C ASN A 97 7.78 15.18 -8.48
N GLN A 98 8.12 14.41 -7.44
CA GLN A 98 9.47 14.38 -6.86
C GLN A 98 10.51 13.75 -7.79
N GLU A 99 10.12 12.75 -8.56
CA GLU A 99 10.99 12.01 -9.50
C GLU A 99 10.77 12.41 -10.97
N ASN A 100 9.99 13.47 -11.22
CA ASN A 100 9.67 13.96 -12.58
C ASN A 100 9.12 12.86 -13.52
N ARG A 101 8.23 11.98 -13.01
CA ARG A 101 7.65 10.86 -13.78
C ARG A 101 6.43 11.30 -14.57
N PHE A 102 6.66 11.97 -15.70
CA PHE A 102 5.60 12.55 -16.50
C PHE A 102 4.60 11.52 -17.06
N ASP A 103 5.07 10.37 -17.51
CA ASP A 103 4.18 9.37 -18.12
C ASP A 103 3.36 8.63 -17.06
N LEU A 104 3.98 8.23 -15.94
CA LEU A 104 3.23 7.70 -14.79
C LEU A 104 2.20 8.73 -14.27
N LYS A 105 2.54 10.02 -14.25
CA LYS A 105 1.58 11.08 -13.87
C LYS A 105 0.36 11.11 -14.78
N LYS A 106 0.52 10.92 -16.10
CA LYS A 106 -0.61 10.82 -17.05
C LYS A 106 -1.45 9.57 -16.79
N GLU A 107 -0.79 8.43 -16.53
CA GLU A 107 -1.47 7.17 -16.18
C GLU A 107 -2.33 7.34 -14.92
N VAL A 108 -1.79 7.95 -13.87
CA VAL A 108 -2.53 8.21 -12.62
C VAL A 108 -3.72 9.16 -12.86
N LEU A 109 -3.57 10.16 -13.72
CA LEU A 109 -4.69 11.06 -14.09
C LEU A 109 -5.79 10.33 -14.86
N ASN A 110 -5.45 9.34 -15.67
CA ASN A 110 -6.44 8.51 -16.36
C ASN A 110 -7.09 7.50 -15.41
N PHE A 111 -6.31 6.92 -14.52
CA PHE A 111 -6.77 6.05 -13.44
C PHE A 111 -7.84 6.72 -12.57
N GLU A 112 -7.65 7.99 -12.20
CA GLU A 112 -8.65 8.73 -11.43
C GLU A 112 -9.95 9.06 -12.17
N LYS A 113 -10.03 8.79 -13.48
CA LYS A 113 -11.26 8.94 -14.26
C LYS A 113 -12.15 7.69 -14.19
N LEU A 114 -11.63 6.56 -13.72
CA LEU A 114 -12.39 5.34 -13.53
C LEU A 114 -13.54 5.57 -12.55
N ASP A 115 -14.68 4.91 -12.79
CA ASP A 115 -15.91 5.14 -12.02
C ASP A 115 -15.70 4.79 -10.54
N GLU A 116 -15.09 3.64 -10.28
CA GLU A 116 -14.80 3.15 -8.94
C GLU A 116 -13.83 4.05 -8.17
N ILE A 117 -12.89 4.70 -8.86
CA ILE A 117 -11.93 5.62 -8.24
C ILE A 117 -12.57 6.99 -7.99
N LYS A 118 -13.51 7.42 -8.84
CA LYS A 118 -14.35 8.59 -8.56
C LYS A 118 -15.24 8.35 -7.34
N MET A 119 -15.82 7.16 -7.19
CA MET A 119 -16.57 6.79 -6.00
C MET A 119 -15.68 6.76 -4.75
N LEU A 120 -14.51 6.12 -4.81
CA LEU A 120 -13.52 6.14 -3.72
C LEU A 120 -13.21 7.56 -3.25
N LYS A 121 -12.95 8.48 -4.20
CA LYS A 121 -12.69 9.90 -3.91
C LYS A 121 -13.90 10.60 -3.30
N LEU A 122 -15.09 10.41 -3.87
CA LEU A 122 -16.33 11.00 -3.38
C LEU A 122 -16.59 10.58 -1.92
N LEU A 123 -16.44 9.29 -1.63
CA LEU A 123 -16.67 8.75 -0.28
C LEU A 123 -15.61 9.21 0.71
N ARG A 124 -14.34 9.35 0.29
CA ARG A 124 -13.29 9.96 1.11
C ARG A 124 -13.65 11.39 1.48
N ASP A 125 -14.02 12.20 0.50
CA ASP A 125 -14.37 13.62 0.72
C ASP A 125 -15.62 13.76 1.58
N TYR A 126 -16.60 12.87 1.41
CA TYR A 126 -17.77 12.79 2.30
C TYR A 126 -17.35 12.41 3.73
N GLY A 127 -16.52 11.37 3.85
CA GLY A 127 -16.06 10.78 5.08
C GLY A 127 -15.18 11.67 5.96
N GLN A 128 -14.57 12.71 5.37
CA GLN A 128 -13.81 13.73 6.11
C GLN A 128 -14.69 14.59 7.03
N HIS A 129 -16.00 14.66 6.75
CA HIS A 129 -16.92 15.52 7.48
C HIS A 129 -18.09 14.74 8.12
N PHE A 130 -18.35 13.52 7.65
CA PHE A 130 -19.53 12.75 8.04
C PHE A 130 -19.22 11.25 8.09
N SER A 131 -19.97 10.48 8.88
CA SER A 131 -19.92 9.00 8.80
C SER A 131 -20.48 8.52 7.46
N LEU A 132 -19.93 7.45 6.87
CA LEU A 132 -20.41 6.90 5.60
C LEU A 132 -21.95 6.71 5.59
N PRO A 133 -22.65 7.14 4.51
CA PRO A 133 -24.10 7.26 4.51
C PRO A 133 -24.81 5.95 4.15
N PHE A 134 -24.48 4.86 4.85
CA PHE A 134 -25.21 3.60 4.69
C PHE A 134 -26.69 3.81 4.99
N SER A 135 -27.54 3.41 4.04
CA SER A 135 -29.00 3.48 4.13
C SER A 135 -29.62 2.14 4.47
N ASN A 136 -29.00 1.06 4.02
CA ASN A 136 -29.53 -0.29 4.14
C ASN A 136 -28.40 -1.33 4.15
N LEU A 137 -28.73 -2.58 4.47
CA LEU A 137 -27.83 -3.72 4.52
C LEU A 137 -28.57 -4.90 3.90
N ARG A 138 -27.98 -5.51 2.87
CA ARG A 138 -28.44 -6.81 2.38
C ARG A 138 -27.58 -7.89 2.99
N THR A 139 -28.21 -8.98 3.39
CA THR A 139 -27.56 -10.18 3.92
C THR A 139 -27.80 -11.34 2.96
N SER A 140 -26.78 -12.16 2.77
CA SER A 140 -26.86 -13.42 2.05
C SER A 140 -26.70 -14.55 3.05
N TYR A 141 -27.60 -15.53 3.03
CA TYR A 141 -27.59 -16.69 3.93
C TYR A 141 -27.45 -17.97 3.12
N SER A 142 -26.58 -18.88 3.57
CA SER A 142 -26.45 -20.23 3.01
C SER A 142 -27.22 -21.22 3.87
N PRO A 143 -28.33 -21.78 3.36
CA PRO A 143 -29.08 -22.81 4.09
C PRO A 143 -28.24 -24.05 4.37
N SER A 144 -27.32 -24.39 3.47
CA SER A 144 -26.46 -25.58 3.60
C SER A 144 -25.40 -25.49 4.69
N GLN A 145 -24.96 -24.26 5.02
CA GLN A 145 -23.96 -24.00 6.05
C GLN A 145 -24.59 -23.42 7.32
N GLU A 146 -25.92 -23.25 7.31
CA GLU A 146 -26.71 -22.54 8.32
C GLU A 146 -26.07 -21.23 8.79
N LYS A 147 -25.50 -20.47 7.86
CA LYS A 147 -24.76 -19.24 8.17
C LYS A 147 -24.95 -18.11 7.16
N THR A 148 -24.88 -16.87 7.61
CA THR A 148 -24.70 -15.67 6.80
C THR A 148 -23.36 -15.78 6.08
N THR A 149 -23.41 -15.72 4.76
CA THR A 149 -22.24 -15.82 3.88
C THR A 149 -21.85 -14.49 3.25
N GLY A 150 -22.58 -13.43 3.56
CA GLY A 150 -22.25 -12.11 3.04
C GLY A 150 -23.12 -11.01 3.60
N ILE A 151 -22.50 -9.84 3.70
CA ILE A 151 -23.15 -8.57 3.97
C ILE A 151 -22.81 -7.58 2.88
N GLU A 152 -23.79 -6.78 2.51
CA GLU A 152 -23.68 -5.77 1.47
C GLU A 152 -24.27 -4.46 2.00
N PRO A 153 -23.42 -3.58 2.56
CA PRO A 153 -23.85 -2.24 2.95
C PRO A 153 -24.22 -1.42 1.71
N LEU A 154 -25.38 -0.79 1.76
CA LEU A 154 -25.91 0.01 0.67
C LEU A 154 -25.87 1.49 0.99
N ILE A 155 -25.48 2.30 0.01
CA ILE A 155 -25.46 3.77 0.09
C ILE A 155 -26.59 4.35 -0.74
N SER A 156 -27.44 5.17 -0.13
CA SER A 156 -28.45 5.92 -0.88
C SER A 156 -27.83 7.12 -1.62
N VAL A 157 -28.06 7.20 -2.93
CA VAL A 157 -27.60 8.32 -3.77
C VAL A 157 -28.21 9.64 -3.31
N SER A 158 -29.49 9.63 -2.89
CA SER A 158 -30.13 10.81 -2.30
C SER A 158 -29.39 11.35 -1.06
N LYS A 159 -28.85 10.47 -0.20
CA LYS A 159 -28.07 10.88 0.98
C LYS A 159 -26.71 11.45 0.60
N LEU A 160 -26.04 10.89 -0.41
CA LEU A 160 -24.80 11.44 -0.96
C LEU A 160 -25.02 12.85 -1.51
N ARG A 161 -26.13 13.07 -2.22
CA ARG A 161 -26.49 14.37 -2.82
C ARG A 161 -26.83 15.46 -1.80
N LYS A 162 -27.34 15.10 -0.62
CA LYS A 162 -27.64 16.06 0.46
C LYS A 162 -26.39 16.75 1.01
N ASN A 163 -25.22 16.13 0.88
CA ASN A 163 -23.94 16.76 1.17
C ASN A 163 -23.32 17.34 -0.11
N VAL A 164 -23.89 18.46 -0.56
CA VAL A 164 -23.32 19.22 -1.67
C VAL A 164 -21.98 19.81 -1.21
N THR A 165 -20.91 19.04 -1.38
CA THR A 165 -19.54 19.53 -1.19
C THR A 165 -19.28 20.70 -2.14
N SER A 166 -18.41 21.63 -1.77
CA SER A 166 -17.97 22.73 -2.65
C SER A 166 -17.16 22.23 -3.87
N ASN A 167 -16.74 20.96 -3.87
CA ASN A 167 -15.94 20.33 -4.92
C ASN A 167 -16.74 20.10 -6.21
N THR A 168 -16.40 20.85 -7.26
CA THR A 168 -17.04 20.79 -8.59
C THR A 168 -16.98 19.40 -9.22
N GLN A 169 -15.88 18.65 -9.04
CA GLN A 169 -15.75 17.30 -9.61
C GLN A 169 -16.73 16.31 -8.98
N ASN A 170 -16.87 16.36 -7.64
CA ASN A 170 -17.82 15.53 -6.92
C ASN A 170 -19.26 15.89 -7.32
N LYS A 171 -19.58 17.18 -7.51
CA LYS A 171 -20.89 17.61 -8.00
C LYS A 171 -21.20 17.04 -9.39
N MET A 172 -20.24 17.06 -10.31
CA MET A 172 -20.42 16.48 -11.65
C MET A 172 -20.64 14.97 -11.57
N TYR A 173 -19.85 14.27 -10.76
CA TYR A 173 -19.98 12.82 -10.60
C TYR A 173 -21.29 12.40 -9.93
N LEU A 174 -21.73 13.10 -8.88
CA LEU A 174 -23.02 12.84 -8.22
C LEU A 174 -24.22 12.99 -9.17
N LYS A 175 -24.12 13.85 -10.19
CA LYS A 175 -25.15 14.03 -11.22
C LYS A 175 -25.19 12.87 -12.21
N SER A 176 -24.08 12.17 -12.44
CA SER A 176 -24.05 11.00 -13.33
C SER A 176 -24.53 9.72 -12.66
N LEU A 177 -24.65 9.69 -11.33
CA LEU A 177 -25.18 8.52 -10.62
C LEU A 177 -26.69 8.38 -10.84
N ASN A 178 -27.14 7.15 -11.09
CA ASN A 178 -28.56 6.82 -11.12
C ASN A 178 -29.16 6.94 -9.71
N GLU A 179 -30.44 7.31 -9.63
CA GLU A 179 -31.13 7.34 -8.34
C GLU A 179 -31.32 5.91 -7.80
N GLY A 180 -31.24 5.74 -6.48
CA GLY A 180 -31.38 4.43 -5.84
C GLY A 180 -30.34 4.16 -4.76
N GLU A 181 -30.01 2.87 -4.61
CA GLU A 181 -29.01 2.37 -3.67
C GLU A 181 -27.80 1.81 -4.41
N ILE A 182 -26.62 2.09 -3.90
CA ILE A 182 -25.33 1.64 -4.43
C ILE A 182 -24.72 0.62 -3.46
N SER A 183 -24.29 -0.52 -3.99
CA SER A 183 -23.51 -1.51 -3.25
C SER A 183 -22.09 -0.99 -3.02
N ILE A 184 -21.69 -0.83 -1.77
CA ILE A 184 -20.29 -0.48 -1.47
C ILE A 184 -19.34 -1.65 -1.76
N VAL A 185 -19.82 -2.89 -1.64
CA VAL A 185 -19.03 -4.10 -1.84
C VAL A 185 -18.61 -4.24 -3.30
N ASP A 186 -19.51 -3.92 -4.24
CA ASP A 186 -19.20 -3.96 -5.67
C ASP A 186 -18.14 -2.91 -6.04
N TYR A 187 -18.30 -1.69 -5.54
CA TYR A 187 -17.29 -0.64 -5.70
C TYR A 187 -15.96 -1.01 -5.07
N PHE A 188 -16.00 -1.63 -3.89
CA PHE A 188 -14.82 -2.09 -3.18
C PHE A 188 -14.04 -3.14 -3.97
N LYS A 189 -14.72 -4.17 -4.49
CA LYS A 189 -14.08 -5.19 -5.34
C LYS A 189 -13.40 -4.55 -6.55
N ASN A 190 -14.09 -3.63 -7.22
CA ASN A 190 -13.59 -2.98 -8.42
C ASN A 190 -12.40 -2.05 -8.12
N TRP A 191 -12.49 -1.18 -7.11
CA TRP A 191 -11.38 -0.30 -6.80
C TRP A 191 -10.16 -1.06 -6.27
N SER A 192 -10.35 -2.24 -5.68
CA SER A 192 -9.24 -3.03 -5.10
C SER A 192 -8.41 -3.62 -6.22
N LYS A 193 -9.10 -4.18 -7.22
CA LYS A 193 -8.47 -4.62 -8.46
C LYS A 193 -7.74 -3.47 -9.16
N SER A 194 -8.39 -2.32 -9.30
CA SER A 194 -7.78 -1.15 -9.94
C SER A 194 -6.55 -0.65 -9.16
N ILE A 195 -6.58 -0.65 -7.82
CA ILE A 195 -5.42 -0.28 -6.98
C ILE A 195 -4.25 -1.25 -7.16
N ASP A 196 -4.51 -2.57 -7.22
CA ASP A 196 -3.49 -3.58 -7.50
C ASP A 196 -2.84 -3.35 -8.88
N GLU A 197 -3.65 -3.10 -9.92
CA GLU A 197 -3.16 -2.77 -11.26
C GLU A 197 -2.33 -1.48 -11.30
N LEU A 198 -2.72 -0.47 -10.50
CA LEU A 198 -1.95 0.77 -10.38
C LEU A 198 -0.59 0.53 -9.73
N LEU A 199 -0.50 -0.31 -8.69
CA LEU A 199 0.78 -0.65 -8.08
C LEU A 199 1.73 -1.30 -9.11
N LEU A 200 1.24 -2.22 -9.94
CA LEU A 200 2.04 -2.88 -10.98
C LEU A 200 2.61 -1.87 -11.99
N LYS A 201 1.83 -0.86 -12.37
CA LYS A 201 2.30 0.25 -13.22
C LYS A 201 3.40 1.05 -12.53
N VAL A 202 3.23 1.37 -11.24
CA VAL A 202 4.24 2.10 -10.45
C VAL A 202 5.51 1.28 -10.27
N LYS A 203 5.40 -0.03 -10.00
CA LYS A 203 6.52 -0.98 -9.95
C LYS A 203 7.30 -0.98 -11.26
N THR A 204 6.60 -1.13 -12.37
CA THR A 204 7.22 -1.14 -13.71
C THR A 204 7.95 0.18 -13.98
N ASP A 205 7.29 1.31 -13.71
CA ASP A 205 7.87 2.65 -13.87
C ASP A 205 9.11 2.86 -13.01
N PHE A 206 9.12 2.37 -11.76
CA PHE A 206 10.29 2.45 -10.87
C PHE A 206 11.45 1.57 -11.36
N LEU A 207 11.17 0.35 -11.82
CA LEU A 207 12.19 -0.56 -12.33
C LEU A 207 12.92 -0.01 -13.57
N LEU A 208 12.29 0.86 -14.36
CA LEU A 208 12.94 1.57 -15.47
C LEU A 208 14.08 2.51 -15.02
N LEU A 209 14.09 2.95 -13.75
CA LEU A 209 15.17 3.76 -13.18
C LEU A 209 16.29 2.92 -12.57
N THR A 210 16.10 1.61 -12.44
CA THR A 210 17.05 0.76 -11.74
C THR A 210 18.13 0.28 -12.70
N ASP A 211 19.37 0.70 -12.46
CA ASP A 211 20.53 0.22 -13.20
C ASP A 211 20.73 -1.29 -13.04
N LEU A 212 21.27 -1.94 -14.08
CA LEU A 212 21.51 -3.38 -14.07
C LEU A 212 22.47 -3.80 -12.94
N ASN A 213 23.48 -2.99 -12.64
CA ASN A 213 24.43 -3.27 -11.57
C ASN A 213 23.76 -3.20 -10.20
N ILE A 214 22.87 -2.22 -9.97
CA ILE A 214 22.06 -2.15 -8.74
C ILE A 214 21.19 -3.39 -8.60
N LYS A 215 20.50 -3.79 -9.68
CA LYS A 215 19.68 -5.00 -9.67
C LYS A 215 20.51 -6.24 -9.33
N GLN A 216 21.67 -6.41 -9.94
CA GLN A 216 22.57 -7.54 -9.67
C GLN A 216 23.12 -7.51 -8.25
N PHE A 217 23.48 -6.33 -7.74
CA PHE A 217 23.92 -6.13 -6.37
C PHE A 217 22.84 -6.55 -5.37
N VAL A 218 21.60 -6.03 -5.54
CA VAL A 218 20.48 -6.39 -4.66
C VAL A 218 20.24 -7.90 -4.67
N LEU A 219 20.19 -8.53 -5.84
CA LEU A 219 19.95 -9.97 -5.95
C LEU A 219 21.06 -10.83 -5.33
N SER A 220 22.32 -10.49 -5.59
CA SER A 220 23.45 -11.34 -5.21
C SER A 220 24.03 -11.06 -3.82
N LYS A 221 23.78 -9.87 -3.26
CA LYS A 221 24.39 -9.42 -2.00
C LYS A 221 23.38 -9.12 -0.90
N ILE A 222 22.14 -8.79 -1.24
CA ILE A 222 21.08 -8.50 -0.26
C ILE A 222 20.08 -9.65 -0.22
N LEU A 223 19.35 -9.89 -1.31
CA LEU A 223 18.28 -10.88 -1.34
C LEU A 223 18.76 -12.34 -1.30
N CYS A 224 20.08 -12.58 -1.38
CA CYS A 224 20.65 -13.90 -1.14
C CYS A 224 20.45 -14.41 0.29
N PHE A 225 20.02 -13.56 1.22
CA PHE A 225 19.70 -13.91 2.61
C PHE A 225 18.20 -14.13 2.88
N ILE A 226 17.31 -14.00 1.89
CA ILE A 226 15.86 -13.93 2.14
C ILE A 226 15.27 -15.21 2.78
N ASP A 227 15.86 -16.37 2.51
CA ASP A 227 15.46 -17.67 3.05
C ASP A 227 16.21 -18.03 4.34
N MET A 228 16.96 -17.09 4.92
CA MET A 228 17.74 -17.31 6.15
C MET A 228 17.13 -16.49 7.29
N GLU A 229 16.31 -17.14 8.12
CA GLU A 229 15.49 -16.51 9.17
C GLU A 229 16.28 -15.58 10.12
N ASP A 230 17.54 -15.90 10.43
CA ASP A 230 18.39 -15.12 11.35
C ASP A 230 19.20 -13.99 10.68
N TYR A 231 19.18 -13.90 9.35
CA TYR A 231 20.09 -13.03 8.57
C TYR A 231 19.37 -12.01 7.69
N ILE A 232 18.21 -11.52 8.13
CA ILE A 232 17.43 -10.51 7.41
C ILE A 232 18.26 -9.24 7.20
N PRO A 233 18.63 -8.88 5.96
CA PRO A 233 19.43 -7.71 5.68
C PRO A 233 18.55 -6.46 5.73
N VAL A 234 18.93 -5.46 6.53
CA VAL A 234 18.13 -4.23 6.71
C VAL A 234 18.91 -2.94 6.43
N GLY A 235 20.18 -3.07 6.04
CA GLY A 235 20.96 -1.92 5.62
C GLY A 235 22.39 -2.24 5.21
N LEU A 236 23.07 -1.20 4.71
CA LEU A 236 24.50 -1.21 4.44
C LEU A 236 25.23 -0.42 5.53
N ALA A 237 26.33 -0.97 6.03
CA ALA A 237 27.16 -0.34 7.03
C ALA A 237 28.53 0.05 6.45
N LYS A 238 28.99 1.25 6.77
CA LYS A 238 30.40 1.63 6.70
C LYS A 238 30.96 1.52 8.11
N ALA A 239 32.07 0.81 8.27
CA ALA A 239 32.69 0.58 9.56
C ALA A 239 34.21 0.79 9.50
N GLU A 240 34.80 1.14 10.65
CA GLU A 240 36.23 1.20 10.85
C GLU A 240 36.66 0.12 11.85
N GLU A 241 37.80 -0.52 11.59
CA GLU A 241 38.36 -1.49 12.51
C GLU A 241 38.86 -0.80 13.79
N VAL A 242 38.46 -1.32 14.95
CA VAL A 242 38.82 -0.76 16.25
C VAL A 242 40.31 -1.00 16.49
N LYS A 243 41.03 0.09 16.83
CA LYS A 243 42.47 0.01 17.13
C LYS A 243 42.74 -1.07 18.17
N ASN A 244 43.72 -1.93 17.88
CA ASN A 244 44.22 -3.01 18.72
C ASN A 244 43.34 -4.28 18.80
N HIS A 245 42.23 -4.38 18.07
CA HIS A 245 41.38 -5.58 18.04
C HIS A 245 41.04 -6.00 16.60
N ILE A 246 41.73 -7.02 16.10
CA ILE A 246 41.50 -7.55 14.75
C ILE A 246 40.08 -8.11 14.65
N GLY A 247 39.34 -7.69 13.63
CA GLY A 247 37.98 -8.18 13.36
C GLY A 247 36.88 -7.56 14.21
N ILE A 248 37.20 -6.60 15.09
CA ILE A 248 36.20 -5.76 15.77
C ILE A 248 36.03 -4.47 14.97
N TYR A 249 34.80 -4.20 14.55
CA TYR A 249 34.48 -3.03 13.75
C TYR A 249 33.51 -2.11 14.48
N GLN A 250 33.76 -0.81 14.39
CA GLN A 250 32.86 0.25 14.82
C GLN A 250 32.10 0.79 13.61
N GLN A 251 30.77 0.73 13.65
CA GLN A 251 29.93 1.31 12.61
C GLN A 251 30.00 2.84 12.65
N ILE A 252 30.22 3.45 11.49
CA ILE A 252 30.34 4.90 11.27
C ILE A 252 29.12 5.44 10.54
N GLU A 253 28.61 4.68 9.57
CA GLU A 253 27.47 5.08 8.76
C GLU A 253 26.58 3.87 8.51
N PHE A 254 25.27 4.11 8.42
CA PHE A 254 24.28 3.09 8.13
C PHE A 254 23.22 3.60 7.16
N ILE A 255 23.03 2.84 6.09
CA ILE A 255 22.05 3.11 5.05
C ILE A 255 20.97 2.04 5.16
N SER A 256 19.87 2.38 5.83
CA SER A 256 18.73 1.47 5.96
C SER A 256 17.96 1.34 4.66
N PHE A 257 17.41 0.15 4.44
CA PHE A 257 16.45 -0.17 3.38
C PHE A 257 15.43 -1.18 3.91
N ASP A 258 14.31 -1.33 3.21
CA ASP A 258 13.28 -2.33 3.51
C ASP A 258 13.47 -3.53 2.57
N GLU A 259 13.75 -4.70 3.14
CA GLU A 259 13.98 -5.94 2.41
C GLU A 259 12.74 -6.48 1.72
N LEU A 260 11.54 -6.25 2.27
CA LEU A 260 10.28 -6.69 1.67
C LEU A 260 9.98 -5.88 0.41
N VAL A 261 10.33 -4.60 0.40
CA VAL A 261 10.23 -3.76 -0.81
C VAL A 261 11.23 -4.24 -1.87
N LEU A 262 12.47 -4.54 -1.49
CA LEU A 262 13.46 -5.10 -2.42
C LEU A 262 12.99 -6.45 -2.98
N LEU A 263 12.44 -7.33 -2.14
CA LEU A 263 11.85 -8.60 -2.56
C LEU A 263 10.67 -8.37 -3.51
N HIS A 264 9.78 -7.42 -3.22
CA HIS A 264 8.67 -7.09 -4.09
C HIS A 264 9.14 -6.64 -5.49
N LEU A 265 10.19 -5.82 -5.55
CA LEU A 265 10.74 -5.29 -6.79
C LEU A 265 11.51 -6.33 -7.60
N PHE A 266 12.37 -7.11 -6.94
CA PHE A 266 13.41 -7.91 -7.61
C PHE A 266 13.28 -9.42 -7.39
N GLY A 267 12.43 -9.87 -6.46
CA GLY A 267 12.20 -11.28 -6.19
C GLY A 267 11.75 -12.05 -7.43
N ILE A 268 12.19 -13.31 -7.53
CA ILE A 268 12.02 -14.18 -8.71
C ILE A 268 10.55 -14.61 -8.91
N ASN A 269 9.68 -14.42 -7.90
CA ASN A 269 8.29 -14.84 -7.92
C ASN A 269 7.32 -13.66 -7.67
N ASN A 270 7.12 -12.79 -8.65
CA ASN A 270 5.98 -11.86 -8.70
C ASN A 270 5.43 -11.73 -10.12
#